data_AF-A0A453FFL0-F1
#
_entry.id   AF-A0A453FFL0-F1
#
_cell.length_a   1.000
_cell.length_b   1.000
_cell.length_c   1.000
_cell.angle_alpha   90.00
_cell.angle_beta   90.00
_cell.angle_gamma   90.00
#
_symmetry.space_group_name_H-M   'P 1'
#
loop_
_entity.id
_entity.type
_entity.pdbx_description
1 polymer ?
#
loop_
_entity_poly.entity_id
_entity_poly.type
_entity_poly.pdbx_seq_one_letter_code
_entity_poly.pdbx_strand_id
1 'polypeptide(L)'
;RRLHALLPLLPHPRHALRSPPFLPRPPLALPLRARPRHHRLRPYAAASAEVVPTFLAYAASGSAATEVVYANYGRTEDYAYLASRGVNVTGKVALARYGKVYRGDIVKNARDAGAAAAVIFTDPKDYTPGKAFPDGPWMPPTGVQVGSTFKGVGDPTTPMWASSEGCERGNETLATIQNVISVIEGKEEPDR
;
A
#
# COMPACT_ATOMS: atom_id res chain seq x y z
N ARG A 1 -35.38 17.46 -10.80
CA ARG A 1 -36.78 17.59 -10.33
C ARG A 1 -36.88 16.89 -8.98
N ARG A 2 -37.14 17.65 -7.90
CA ARG A 2 -37.47 17.09 -6.57
C ARG A 2 -38.83 16.40 -6.63
N LEU A 3 -39.04 15.37 -5.81
CA LEU A 3 -40.34 15.06 -5.20
C LEU A 3 -40.12 14.20 -3.94
N HIS A 4 -40.62 14.71 -2.82
CA HIS A 4 -40.74 14.05 -1.52
C HIS A 4 -42.09 13.32 -1.43
N ALA A 5 -42.16 12.23 -0.67
CA ALA A 5 -43.37 11.72 -0.01
C ALA A 5 -42.92 10.85 1.20
N LEU A 6 -43.12 11.25 2.46
CA LEU A 6 -44.30 11.18 3.35
C LEU A 6 -44.71 9.75 3.78
N LEU A 7 -44.58 9.53 5.09
CA LEU A 7 -44.86 8.32 5.88
C LEU A 7 -46.38 8.12 6.11
N PRO A 8 -46.83 6.90 6.46
CA PRO A 8 -47.67 6.79 7.67
C PRO A 8 -47.37 5.57 8.57
N LEU A 9 -48.01 5.61 9.74
CA LEU A 9 -47.70 4.97 11.02
C LEU A 9 -48.21 3.51 11.21
N LEU A 10 -47.57 2.87 12.20
CA LEU A 10 -47.64 1.50 12.78
C LEU A 10 -49.02 0.89 13.13
N PRO A 11 -49.01 -0.43 13.42
CA PRO A 11 -49.29 -0.90 14.78
C PRO A 11 -48.23 -1.89 15.34
N HIS A 12 -47.99 -1.83 16.65
CA HIS A 12 -47.18 -2.76 17.49
C HIS A 12 -48.07 -3.89 18.09
N PRO A 13 -47.61 -4.89 18.90
CA PRO A 13 -46.25 -5.39 19.20
C PRO A 13 -46.13 -6.95 19.19
N ARG A 14 -44.92 -7.53 19.07
CA ARG A 14 -44.52 -8.76 19.79
C ARG A 14 -43.03 -8.70 20.10
N HIS A 15 -42.68 -8.91 21.36
CA HIS A 15 -41.32 -8.86 21.87
C HIS A 15 -40.44 -9.96 21.26
N ALA A 16 -39.33 -9.56 20.63
CA ALA A 16 -38.14 -10.39 20.46
C ALA A 16 -36.94 -9.43 20.50
N LEU A 17 -35.99 -9.69 21.42
CA LEU A 17 -34.73 -8.94 21.48
C LEU A 17 -34.02 -9.07 20.13
N ARG A 18 -33.87 -7.95 19.42
CA ARG A 18 -33.09 -7.87 18.17
C ARG A 18 -31.82 -7.11 18.49
N SER A 19 -30.68 -7.80 18.40
CA SER A 19 -29.37 -7.16 18.31
C SER A 19 -29.40 -6.10 17.20
N PRO A 20 -28.75 -4.93 17.38
CA PRO A 20 -28.77 -3.90 16.35
C PRO A 20 -28.15 -4.46 15.06
N PRO A 21 -28.72 -4.16 13.88
CA PRO A 21 -28.13 -4.57 12.63
C PRO A 21 -26.73 -3.95 12.52
N PHE A 22 -25.74 -4.81 12.29
CA PHE A 22 -24.39 -4.41 11.93
C PHE A 22 -24.50 -3.61 10.63
N LEU A 23 -24.50 -2.29 10.72
CA LEU A 23 -24.40 -1.44 9.54
C LEU A 23 -22.99 -1.66 8.97
N PRO A 24 -22.82 -2.19 7.74
CA PRO A 24 -21.52 -2.20 7.12
C PRO A 24 -21.10 -0.74 6.97
N ARG A 25 -20.01 -0.34 7.66
CA ARG A 25 -19.37 0.94 7.40
C ARG A 25 -19.10 1.02 5.89
N PRO A 26 -19.44 2.13 5.22
CA PRO A 26 -19.07 2.27 3.82
C PRO A 26 -17.54 2.10 3.73
N PRO A 27 -17.03 1.39 2.71
CA PRO A 27 -15.60 1.27 2.56
C PRO A 27 -14.96 2.65 2.54
N LEU A 28 -13.93 2.80 3.35
CA LEU A 28 -13.12 3.99 3.39
C LEU A 28 -12.41 4.10 2.03
N ALA A 29 -13.05 4.78 1.08
CA ALA A 29 -12.47 5.13 -0.19
C ALA A 29 -11.47 6.26 0.06
N LEU A 30 -10.24 5.91 0.41
CA LEU A 30 -9.12 6.84 0.38
C LEU A 30 -8.65 6.96 -1.07
N PRO A 31 -8.89 8.09 -1.76
CA PRO A 31 -8.24 8.32 -3.04
C PRO A 31 -6.73 8.47 -2.77
N LEU A 32 -5.99 7.37 -2.97
CA LEU A 32 -4.53 7.35 -2.87
C LEU A 32 -3.95 8.09 -4.07
N ARG A 33 -3.88 9.42 -3.95
CA ARG A 33 -3.23 10.28 -4.93
C ARG A 33 -1.88 10.69 -4.37
N ALA A 34 -0.81 10.14 -4.93
CA ALA A 34 0.54 10.63 -4.68
C ALA A 34 0.62 12.08 -5.19
N ARG A 35 0.53 13.05 -4.28
CA ARG A 35 0.84 14.45 -4.56
C ARG A 35 2.08 14.82 -3.76
N PRO A 36 3.13 15.33 -4.40
CA PRO A 36 4.24 15.91 -3.67
C PRO A 36 3.69 17.06 -2.80
N ARG A 37 3.82 16.99 -1.47
CA ARG A 37 3.52 18.14 -0.63
C ARG A 37 4.54 19.24 -0.93
N HIS A 38 4.06 20.35 -1.49
CA HIS A 38 4.87 21.55 -1.67
C HIS A 38 4.95 22.29 -0.34
N HIS A 39 5.99 22.03 0.46
CA HIS A 39 6.29 22.88 1.62
C HIS A 39 6.75 24.27 1.12
N ARG A 40 6.21 25.34 1.71
CA ARG A 40 6.19 26.72 1.16
C ARG A 40 7.56 27.41 1.09
N LEU A 41 8.61 26.78 1.63
CA LEU A 41 10.00 27.24 1.57
C LEU A 41 10.89 25.99 1.41
N ARG A 42 11.30 25.65 0.18
CA ARG A 42 12.20 24.53 -0.09
C ARG A 42 13.62 25.06 -0.34
N PRO A 43 14.55 25.01 0.63
CA PRO A 43 15.96 25.25 0.34
C PRO A 43 16.53 24.26 -0.70
N TYR A 44 15.81 23.18 -1.00
CA TYR A 44 16.13 22.12 -1.97
C TYR A 44 15.15 22.04 -3.17
N ALA A 45 14.45 23.13 -3.51
CA ALA A 45 13.41 23.11 -4.56
C ALA A 45 13.96 22.71 -5.93
N ALA A 46 15.10 23.28 -6.32
CA ALA A 46 15.74 23.03 -7.60
C ALA A 46 16.12 21.55 -7.75
N ALA A 47 16.82 20.99 -6.76
CA ALA A 47 17.18 19.57 -6.76
C ALA A 47 15.93 18.66 -6.73
N SER A 48 14.85 19.06 -6.04
CA SER A 48 13.59 18.28 -6.02
C SER A 48 12.95 18.16 -7.40
N ALA A 49 13.19 19.09 -8.32
CA ALA A 49 12.61 19.08 -9.67
C ALA A 49 13.31 18.07 -10.60
N GLU A 50 14.54 17.69 -10.28
CA GLU A 50 15.36 16.71 -11.03
C GLU A 50 15.18 15.27 -10.51
N VAL A 51 14.50 15.10 -9.37
CA VAL A 51 14.32 13.79 -8.73
C VAL A 51 13.29 12.96 -9.50
N VAL A 52 13.70 11.73 -9.85
CA VAL A 52 12.79 10.72 -10.41
C VAL A 52 11.66 10.45 -9.42
N PRO A 53 10.38 10.44 -9.87
CA PRO A 53 9.25 10.10 -9.01
C PRO A 53 9.48 8.79 -8.27
N THR A 54 8.98 8.66 -7.05
CA THR A 54 9.15 7.45 -6.26
C THR A 54 8.40 6.28 -6.89
N PHE A 55 9.12 5.18 -7.12
CA PHE A 55 8.56 3.90 -7.58
C PHE A 55 9.36 2.72 -7.00
N LEU A 56 8.78 1.52 -7.09
CA LEU A 56 9.49 0.27 -6.86
C LEU A 56 9.93 -0.31 -8.20
N ALA A 57 11.23 -0.55 -8.38
CA ALA A 57 11.76 -1.13 -9.60
C ALA A 57 11.33 -2.60 -9.71
N TYR A 58 10.97 -3.02 -10.93
CA TYR A 58 10.41 -4.35 -11.23
C TYR A 58 9.05 -4.64 -10.56
N ALA A 59 8.29 -3.60 -10.18
CA ALA A 59 6.87 -3.72 -9.87
C ALA A 59 6.02 -3.59 -11.15
N ALA A 60 4.82 -4.19 -11.17
CA ALA A 60 4.02 -4.19 -12.40
C ALA A 60 3.20 -2.92 -12.49
N SER A 61 3.10 -2.45 -13.72
CA SER A 61 2.19 -1.39 -14.12
C SER A 61 0.74 -1.85 -14.03
N GLY A 62 -0.13 -0.95 -13.61
CA GLY A 62 -1.58 -1.16 -13.57
C GLY A 62 -2.27 -0.12 -12.68
N SER A 63 -3.56 -0.33 -12.44
CA SER A 63 -4.34 0.48 -11.50
C SER A 63 -5.37 -0.36 -10.76
N ALA A 64 -5.60 -0.04 -9.49
CA ALA A 64 -6.63 -0.65 -8.66
C ALA A 64 -7.31 0.44 -7.82
N ALA A 65 -8.63 0.40 -7.76
CA ALA A 65 -9.44 1.32 -6.96
C ALA A 65 -10.42 0.49 -6.12
N THR A 66 -9.89 -0.15 -5.08
CA THR A 66 -10.65 -1.05 -4.20
C THR A 66 -10.38 -0.71 -2.73
N GLU A 67 -11.06 -1.41 -1.83
CA GLU A 67 -10.89 -1.24 -0.39
C GLU A 67 -9.45 -1.53 0.05
N VAL A 68 -9.02 -0.91 1.14
CA VAL A 68 -7.67 -1.06 1.71
C VAL A 68 -7.73 -1.91 2.98
N VAL A 69 -6.81 -2.85 3.13
CA VAL A 69 -6.62 -3.65 4.34
C VAL A 69 -5.22 -3.43 4.88
N TYR A 70 -5.11 -3.06 6.15
CA TYR A 70 -3.82 -2.92 6.82
C TYR A 70 -3.26 -4.31 7.19
N ALA A 71 -2.08 -4.63 6.65
CA ALA A 71 -1.41 -5.92 6.76
C ALA A 71 -0.12 -5.86 7.58
N ASN A 72 0.01 -4.90 8.50
CA ASN A 72 1.18 -4.76 9.37
C ASN A 72 2.50 -4.68 8.57
N TYR A 73 3.43 -5.64 8.69
CA TYR A 73 4.69 -5.66 7.90
C TYR A 73 4.56 -6.48 6.61
N GLY A 74 3.37 -6.98 6.29
CA GLY A 74 3.10 -7.80 5.10
C GLY A 74 3.81 -9.16 5.12
N ARG A 75 4.07 -9.69 6.31
CA ARG A 75 4.62 -11.04 6.47
C ARG A 75 3.52 -12.08 6.25
N THR A 76 3.91 -13.31 5.94
CA THR A 76 2.95 -14.42 5.81
C THR A 76 2.14 -14.59 7.09
N GLU A 77 2.75 -14.40 8.27
CA GLU A 77 2.02 -14.44 9.56
C GLU A 77 0.98 -13.33 9.71
N ASP A 78 1.23 -12.15 9.13
CA ASP A 78 0.31 -11.01 9.24
C ASP A 78 -0.98 -11.28 8.44
N TYR A 79 -0.86 -11.91 7.26
CA TYR A 79 -2.03 -12.34 6.47
C TYR A 79 -2.77 -13.52 7.10
N ALA A 80 -2.05 -14.48 7.69
CA ALA A 80 -2.66 -15.57 8.44
C ALA A 80 -3.46 -15.04 9.66
N TYR A 81 -2.92 -14.04 10.36
CA TYR A 81 -3.62 -13.37 11.44
C TYR A 81 -4.89 -12.67 10.95
N LEU A 82 -4.83 -11.90 9.87
CA LEU A 82 -6.02 -11.27 9.27
C LEU A 82 -7.11 -12.29 8.92
N ALA A 83 -6.74 -13.41 8.30
CA ALA A 83 -7.66 -14.49 7.98
C ALA A 83 -8.29 -15.09 9.25
N SER A 84 -7.51 -15.30 10.31
CA SER A 84 -8.02 -15.80 11.60
C SER A 84 -9.04 -14.86 12.27
N ARG A 85 -9.02 -13.57 11.92
CA ARG A 85 -9.95 -12.54 12.38
C ARG A 85 -11.13 -12.31 11.42
N GLY A 86 -11.23 -13.11 10.36
CA GLY A 86 -12.29 -12.99 9.34
C GLY A 86 -12.10 -11.83 8.37
N VAL A 87 -10.90 -11.24 8.30
CA VAL A 87 -10.61 -10.15 7.36
C VAL A 87 -10.21 -10.74 6.01
N ASN A 88 -11.03 -10.51 4.99
CA ASN A 88 -10.76 -10.96 3.62
C ASN A 88 -9.91 -9.92 2.86
N VAL A 89 -8.75 -10.34 2.35
CA VAL A 89 -7.81 -9.48 1.60
C VAL A 89 -7.99 -9.62 0.08
N THR A 90 -8.71 -10.65 -0.37
CA THR A 90 -8.86 -10.96 -1.80
C THR A 90 -9.49 -9.80 -2.57
N GLY A 91 -8.82 -9.35 -3.64
CA GLY A 91 -9.26 -8.24 -4.49
C GLY A 91 -9.07 -6.84 -3.88
N LYS A 92 -8.51 -6.73 -2.67
CA LYS A 92 -8.28 -5.48 -1.95
C LYS A 92 -6.84 -5.00 -2.09
N VAL A 93 -6.58 -3.76 -1.70
CA VAL A 93 -5.23 -3.20 -1.62
C VAL A 93 -4.65 -3.50 -0.23
N ALA A 94 -3.54 -4.26 -0.18
CA ALA A 94 -2.83 -4.51 1.07
C ALA A 94 -1.94 -3.30 1.42
N LEU A 95 -2.16 -2.69 2.58
CA LEU A 95 -1.32 -1.63 3.11
C LEU A 95 -0.33 -2.21 4.11
N ALA A 96 0.96 -2.19 3.78
CA ALA A 96 2.02 -2.75 4.61
C ALA A 96 3.11 -1.72 4.93
N ARG A 97 3.66 -1.83 6.12
CA ARG A 97 4.82 -1.09 6.58
C ARG A 97 6.08 -1.69 6.01
N TYR A 98 6.99 -0.80 5.66
CA TYR A 98 8.34 -1.18 5.33
C TYR A 98 9.03 -1.78 6.56
N GLY A 99 9.74 -2.90 6.39
CA GLY A 99 10.59 -3.51 7.42
C GLY A 99 10.31 -4.98 7.67
N LYS A 100 11.12 -5.60 8.54
CA LYS A 100 11.10 -7.02 8.97
C LYS A 100 11.34 -8.07 7.88
N VAL A 101 10.83 -7.86 6.68
CA VAL A 101 11.02 -8.70 5.50
C VAL A 101 11.43 -7.85 4.30
N TYR A 102 11.93 -8.51 3.25
CA TYR A 102 12.30 -7.83 2.01
C TYR A 102 11.05 -7.22 1.34
N ARG A 103 11.16 -6.01 0.77
CA ARG A 103 10.01 -5.35 0.10
C ARG A 103 9.39 -6.20 -1.01
N GLY A 104 10.21 -6.96 -1.75
CA GLY A 104 9.71 -7.89 -2.76
C GLY A 104 8.88 -9.01 -2.15
N ASP A 105 9.23 -9.46 -0.94
CA ASP A 105 8.45 -10.47 -0.21
C ASP A 105 7.14 -9.89 0.34
N ILE A 106 7.11 -8.62 0.80
CA ILE A 106 5.86 -7.94 1.20
C ILE A 106 4.85 -7.97 0.06
N VAL A 107 5.33 -7.57 -1.12
CA VAL A 107 4.54 -7.52 -2.34
C VAL A 107 4.09 -8.95 -2.71
N LYS A 108 5.03 -9.91 -2.75
CA LYS A 108 4.75 -11.34 -3.01
C LYS A 108 3.68 -11.91 -2.10
N ASN A 109 3.83 -11.74 -0.79
CA ASN A 109 2.90 -12.24 0.20
C ASN A 109 1.49 -11.64 0.02
N ALA A 110 1.39 -10.36 -0.35
CA ALA A 110 0.10 -9.73 -0.65
C ALA A 110 -0.60 -10.43 -1.83
N ARG A 111 0.14 -10.70 -2.91
CA ARG A 111 -0.38 -11.44 -4.07
C ARG A 111 -0.81 -12.85 -3.68
N ASP A 112 0.03 -13.57 -2.93
CA ASP A 112 -0.25 -14.93 -2.51
C ASP A 112 -1.49 -14.99 -1.59
N ALA A 113 -1.75 -13.91 -0.83
CA ALA A 113 -2.98 -13.72 -0.04
C ALA A 113 -4.20 -13.24 -0.86
N GLY A 114 -4.06 -13.07 -2.19
CA GLY A 114 -5.14 -12.69 -3.10
C GLY A 114 -5.37 -11.18 -3.25
N ALA A 115 -4.50 -10.33 -2.70
CA ALA A 115 -4.61 -8.88 -2.86
C ALA A 115 -4.50 -8.45 -4.33
N ALA A 116 -5.25 -7.41 -4.71
CA ALA A 116 -5.17 -6.82 -6.05
C ALA A 116 -3.95 -5.89 -6.22
N ALA A 117 -3.44 -5.35 -5.12
CA ALA A 117 -2.32 -4.41 -5.08
C ALA A 117 -1.69 -4.40 -3.69
N ALA A 118 -0.45 -3.90 -3.59
CA ALA A 118 0.23 -3.68 -2.32
C ALA A 118 0.76 -2.25 -2.25
N VAL A 119 0.53 -1.55 -1.14
CA VAL A 119 1.13 -0.24 -0.86
C VAL A 119 2.09 -0.39 0.29
N ILE A 120 3.34 0.00 0.06
CA ILE A 120 4.38 -0.01 1.08
C ILE A 120 4.65 1.42 1.54
N PHE A 121 4.62 1.66 2.84
CA PHE A 121 4.96 2.95 3.43
C PHE A 121 6.01 2.82 4.52
N THR A 122 6.79 3.88 4.70
CA THR A 122 7.81 3.98 5.75
C THR A 122 7.14 4.48 7.03
N ASP A 123 7.09 3.67 8.09
CA ASP A 123 6.47 4.07 9.35
C ASP A 123 7.45 4.91 10.20
N PRO A 124 7.08 6.12 10.66
CA PRO A 124 7.89 6.93 11.57
C PRO A 124 8.33 6.19 12.84
N LYS A 125 7.54 5.23 13.32
CA LYS A 125 7.88 4.37 14.46
C LYS A 125 9.22 3.66 14.27
N ASP A 126 9.51 3.21 13.04
CA ASP A 126 10.69 2.42 12.73
C ASP A 126 11.81 3.27 12.12
N TYR A 127 11.47 4.36 11.43
CA TYR A 127 12.43 5.15 10.61
C TYR A 127 12.62 6.61 11.07
N THR A 128 11.87 7.05 12.08
CA THR A 128 11.96 8.41 12.64
C THR A 128 11.95 8.40 14.18
N PRO A 129 12.89 7.71 14.86
CA PRO A 129 12.99 7.70 16.33
C PRO A 129 13.47 9.04 16.94
N GLY A 130 13.89 10.01 16.11
CA GLY A 130 14.34 11.33 16.57
C GLY A 130 13.99 12.44 15.57
N LYS A 131 14.71 13.57 15.65
CA LYS A 131 14.50 14.70 14.74
C LYS A 131 14.74 14.28 13.29
N ALA A 132 13.72 14.51 12.45
CA ALA A 132 13.81 14.21 11.03
C ALA A 132 14.64 15.27 10.28
N PHE A 133 15.14 14.90 9.10
CA PHE A 133 15.78 15.85 8.19
C PHE A 133 14.85 17.05 7.90
N PRO A 134 15.35 18.29 7.89
CA PRO A 134 16.77 18.68 7.92
C PRO A 134 17.40 18.78 9.31
N ASP A 135 16.61 18.75 10.39
CA ASP A 135 17.07 19.02 11.76
C ASP A 135 17.70 17.81 12.45
N GLY A 136 17.76 16.67 11.76
CA GLY A 136 18.44 15.46 12.21
C GLY A 136 18.58 14.43 11.09
N PRO A 137 19.21 13.28 11.37
CA PRO A 137 19.55 12.29 10.34
C PRO A 137 18.37 11.36 9.97
N TRP A 138 17.22 11.50 10.63
CA TRP A 138 16.10 10.57 10.48
C TRP A 138 15.19 10.92 9.29
N MET A 139 14.42 9.93 8.82
CA MET A 139 13.59 10.08 7.62
C MET A 139 12.55 11.20 7.81
N PRO A 140 12.43 12.16 6.87
CA PRO A 140 11.38 13.17 6.89
C PRO A 140 10.00 12.55 6.62
N PRO A 141 8.90 13.18 7.07
CA PRO A 141 7.54 12.69 6.82
C PRO A 141 7.18 12.53 5.34
N THR A 142 7.86 13.26 4.46
CA THR A 142 7.70 13.18 3.00
C THR A 142 8.69 12.22 2.34
N GLY A 143 9.57 11.59 3.11
CA GLY A 143 10.60 10.69 2.62
C GLY A 143 10.02 9.31 2.31
N VAL A 144 10.39 8.75 1.16
CA VAL A 144 9.94 7.43 0.73
C VAL A 144 11.13 6.61 0.30
N GLN A 145 11.16 5.34 0.72
CA GLN A 145 12.22 4.43 0.32
C GLN A 145 11.95 3.88 -1.09
N VAL A 146 12.87 4.13 -2.01
CA VAL A 146 12.90 3.49 -3.33
C VAL A 146 13.70 2.19 -3.29
N GLY A 147 13.42 1.27 -4.21
CA GLY A 147 14.21 0.05 -4.33
C GLY A 147 13.60 -0.97 -5.27
N SER A 148 14.37 -2.04 -5.52
CA SER A 148 13.94 -3.18 -6.33
C SER A 148 13.00 -4.11 -5.56
N THR A 149 12.01 -4.69 -6.25
CA THR A 149 11.23 -5.85 -5.83
C THR A 149 11.73 -7.15 -6.45
N PHE A 150 12.70 -7.10 -7.38
CA PHE A 150 13.29 -8.28 -7.98
C PHE A 150 14.05 -9.09 -6.93
N LYS A 151 13.85 -10.40 -6.93
CA LYS A 151 14.52 -11.35 -6.04
C LYS A 151 15.29 -12.35 -6.90
N GLY A 152 16.52 -11.98 -7.22
CA GLY A 152 17.43 -12.75 -8.05
C GLY A 152 18.81 -12.10 -8.07
N VAL A 153 19.73 -12.67 -8.83
CA VAL A 153 21.12 -12.20 -8.95
C VAL A 153 21.37 -11.73 -10.38
N GLY A 154 21.95 -10.54 -10.53
CA GLY A 154 22.31 -9.98 -11.83
C GLY A 154 21.12 -9.41 -12.61
N ASP A 155 21.29 -9.34 -13.94
CA ASP A 155 20.25 -8.93 -14.88
C ASP A 155 19.15 -10.01 -14.92
N PRO A 156 17.88 -9.69 -14.63
CA PRO A 156 16.77 -10.63 -14.67
C PRO A 156 16.59 -11.34 -16.01
N THR A 157 17.07 -10.74 -17.11
CA THR A 157 16.92 -11.30 -18.45
C THR A 157 18.10 -12.16 -18.89
N THR A 158 19.20 -12.18 -18.14
CA THR A 158 20.40 -12.99 -18.46
C THR A 158 20.90 -13.73 -17.21
N PRO A 159 20.07 -14.60 -16.61
CA PRO A 159 20.47 -15.30 -15.40
C PRO A 159 21.68 -16.19 -15.71
N MET A 160 22.72 -16.10 -14.88
CA MET A 160 23.93 -16.93 -14.95
C MET A 160 24.89 -16.67 -16.14
N TRP A 161 24.67 -15.64 -16.97
CA TRP A 161 25.65 -15.19 -17.97
C TRP A 161 25.72 -13.66 -18.09
N ALA A 162 26.75 -13.17 -18.78
CA ALA A 162 26.98 -11.74 -18.96
C ALA A 162 25.92 -11.11 -19.88
N SER A 163 25.40 -9.95 -19.47
CA SER A 163 24.47 -9.14 -20.28
C SER A 163 25.24 -8.36 -21.35
N SER A 164 25.71 -9.08 -22.38
CA SER A 164 26.45 -8.51 -23.52
C SER A 164 25.57 -8.36 -24.76
N GLU A 165 26.04 -7.62 -25.76
CA GLU A 165 25.38 -7.57 -27.06
C GLU A 165 25.31 -8.99 -27.68
N GLY A 166 24.16 -9.33 -28.29
CA GLY A 166 23.92 -10.64 -28.90
C GLY A 166 23.70 -11.81 -27.94
N CYS A 167 23.72 -11.59 -26.62
CA CYS A 167 23.42 -12.67 -25.66
C CYS A 167 21.95 -13.11 -25.75
N GLU A 168 21.70 -14.38 -25.43
CA GLU A 168 20.34 -14.87 -25.23
C GLU A 168 19.72 -14.14 -24.03
N ARG A 169 18.48 -13.66 -24.21
CA ARG A 169 17.70 -13.02 -23.16
C ARG A 169 16.45 -13.85 -22.89
N GLY A 170 16.27 -14.24 -21.64
CA GLY A 170 15.08 -14.92 -21.19
C GLY A 170 13.87 -14.00 -21.19
N ASN A 171 12.69 -14.58 -21.43
CA ASN A 171 11.41 -13.90 -21.26
C ASN A 171 10.88 -14.09 -19.83
N GLU A 172 11.77 -14.05 -18.82
CA GLU A 172 11.35 -14.16 -17.42
C GLU A 172 10.36 -13.03 -17.15
N THR A 173 9.09 -13.41 -17.20
CA THR A 173 8.00 -12.60 -16.74
C THR A 173 8.25 -12.54 -15.26
N LEU A 174 9.01 -11.53 -14.86
CA LEU A 174 9.14 -11.09 -13.47
C LEU A 174 7.78 -11.35 -12.84
N ALA A 175 7.74 -12.04 -11.71
CA ALA A 175 6.51 -12.23 -10.95
C ALA A 175 6.06 -10.85 -10.43
N THR A 176 5.63 -10.02 -11.37
CA THR A 176 5.57 -8.59 -11.27
C THR A 176 4.20 -8.33 -10.73
N ILE A 177 4.14 -8.00 -9.46
CA ILE A 177 2.89 -7.77 -8.80
C ILE A 177 2.41 -6.40 -9.18
N GLN A 178 1.17 -6.39 -9.62
CA GLN A 178 0.48 -5.19 -10.04
C GLN A 178 0.42 -4.22 -8.86
N ASN A 179 0.79 -2.99 -9.16
CA ASN A 179 0.39 -1.79 -8.43
C ASN A 179 1.04 -1.65 -7.04
N VAL A 180 2.22 -1.03 -7.02
CA VAL A 180 2.73 -0.38 -5.82
C VAL A 180 2.84 1.11 -6.06
N ILE A 181 1.85 1.87 -5.55
CA ILE A 181 1.93 3.33 -5.48
C ILE A 181 2.19 3.68 -4.01
N SER A 182 3.40 4.11 -3.70
CA SER A 182 3.75 4.65 -2.39
C SER A 182 3.44 6.15 -2.34
N VAL A 183 2.49 6.56 -1.50
CA VAL A 183 2.56 7.61 -0.47
C VAL A 183 1.17 7.66 0.18
N ILE A 184 1.06 7.24 1.45
CA ILE A 184 -0.11 7.51 2.29
C ILE A 184 0.30 8.58 3.29
N GLU A 185 -0.34 9.73 3.20
CA GLU A 185 -0.26 10.76 4.23
C GLU A 185 -1.38 10.55 5.24
N GLY A 186 -1.13 9.73 6.26
CA GLY A 186 -1.92 9.69 7.47
C GLY A 186 -1.14 10.35 8.60
N LYS A 187 -1.72 11.36 9.26
CA LYS A 187 -1.23 11.83 10.57
C LYS A 187 -1.59 10.84 11.70
N GLU A 188 -2.38 9.83 11.39
CA GLU A 188 -3.00 8.93 12.36
C GLU A 188 -3.01 7.50 11.80
N GLU A 189 -2.68 6.55 12.67
CA GLU A 189 -2.70 5.11 12.41
C GLU A 189 -4.14 4.72 12.01
N PRO A 190 -4.38 4.00 10.90
CA PRO A 190 -5.71 3.46 10.63
C PRO A 190 -6.11 2.56 11.81
N ASP A 191 -7.31 2.76 12.35
CA ASP A 191 -7.80 2.11 13.57
C ASP A 191 -7.40 0.62 13.64
N ARG A 192 -6.77 0.25 14.78
CA ARG A 192 -6.27 -1.10 15.09
C ARG A 192 -7.37 -2.15 15.19
#